data_AF-A0AAV3Z1H7-F1
#
_entry.id   AF-A0AAV3Z1H7-F1
#
_cell.length_a   1.000
_cell.length_b   1.000
_cell.length_c   1.000
_cell.angle_alpha   90.00
_cell.angle_beta   90.00
_cell.angle_gamma   90.00
#
_symmetry.space_group_name_H-M   'P 1'
#
loop_
_entity.id
_entity.type
_entity.pdbx_description
1 polymer ?
#
loop_
_entity_poly.entity_id
_entity_poly.type
_entity_poly.pdbx_seq_one_letter_code
_entity_poly.pdbx_strand_id
1 'polypeptide(L)'
;MWFLGRVLRMPWTAKKTNERVLNEANKRRSLIRTIRKRQAAFLGRVVRGGRLEHLVTTGKFEGKRSGGRQGEKMVDGLATWLGPGKVSDILAAVKDRDLWRDMIANACKQGT
;
A
#
# COMPACT_ATOMS: atom_id res chain seq x y z
N MET A 1 12.12 -8.48 10.45
CA MET A 1 12.46 -9.89 10.76
C MET A 1 12.72 -10.16 12.23
N TRP A 2 13.16 -9.17 13.01
CA TRP A 2 13.49 -9.36 14.43
C TRP A 2 12.40 -10.06 15.27
N PHE A 3 11.13 -9.64 15.13
CA PHE A 3 10.01 -10.29 15.83
C PHE A 3 9.85 -11.77 15.47
N LEU A 4 9.84 -12.11 14.17
CA LEU A 4 9.76 -13.50 13.71
C LEU A 4 10.98 -14.32 14.18
N GLY A 5 12.17 -13.72 14.17
CA GLY A 5 13.38 -14.36 14.69
C GLY A 5 13.28 -14.70 16.18
N ARG A 6 12.68 -13.82 16.99
CA ARG A 6 12.44 -14.06 18.42
C ARG A 6 11.41 -15.17 18.65
N VAL A 7 10.30 -15.15 17.90
CA VAL A 7 9.26 -16.19 17.98
C VAL A 7 9.82 -17.56 17.58
N LEU A 8 10.64 -17.61 16.53
CA LEU A 8 11.29 -18.84 16.05
C LEU A 8 12.56 -19.21 16.84
N ARG A 9 12.90 -18.46 17.91
CA ARG A 9 14.12 -18.64 18.73
C ARG A 9 15.41 -18.71 17.90
N MET A 10 15.46 -17.98 16.79
CA MET A 10 16.63 -17.96 15.92
C MET A 10 17.76 -17.16 16.56
N PRO A 11 18.96 -17.75 16.70
CA PRO A 11 20.11 -17.00 17.15
C PRO A 11 20.52 -16.02 16.05
N TRP A 12 20.93 -14.82 16.45
CA TRP A 12 21.38 -13.78 15.51
C TRP A 12 22.61 -14.21 14.70
N THR A 13 23.39 -15.17 15.23
CA THR A 13 24.55 -15.79 14.56
C THR A 13 24.18 -16.67 13.37
N ALA A 14 22.93 -17.12 13.27
CA ALA A 14 22.49 -17.98 12.17
C ALA A 14 22.52 -17.28 10.80
N LYS A 15 22.59 -15.94 10.76
CA LYS A 15 22.66 -15.11 9.54
C LYS A 15 21.69 -15.56 8.43
N LYS A 16 20.49 -16.02 8.81
CA LYS A 16 19.49 -16.51 7.85
C LYS A 16 18.95 -15.36 7.01
N THR A 17 18.81 -15.60 5.71
CA THR A 17 18.16 -14.68 4.78
C THR A 17 16.70 -14.44 5.20
N ASN A 18 16.22 -13.22 5.02
CA ASN A 18 14.84 -12.82 5.33
C ASN A 18 13.78 -13.76 4.70
N GLU A 19 14.05 -14.32 3.52
CA GLU A 19 13.15 -15.26 2.85
C GLU A 19 13.05 -16.60 3.57
N ARG A 20 14.17 -17.15 4.06
CA ARG A 20 14.16 -18.36 4.90
C ARG A 20 13.37 -18.13 6.19
N VAL A 21 13.54 -16.98 6.83
CA VAL A 21 12.79 -16.62 8.04
C VAL A 21 11.28 -16.58 7.78
N LEU A 22 10.86 -16.06 6.63
CA LEU A 22 9.45 -16.01 6.23
C LEU A 22 8.89 -17.40 5.89
N ASN A 23 9.66 -18.22 5.19
CA ASN A 23 9.27 -19.59 4.85
C ASN A 23 9.12 -20.46 6.11
N GLU A 24 10.07 -20.39 7.05
CA GLU A 24 9.99 -21.12 8.33
C GLU A 24 8.82 -20.63 9.20
N ALA A 25 8.52 -19.33 9.17
CA ALA A 25 7.34 -18.78 9.84
C ALA A 25 6.01 -19.11 9.11
N ASN A 26 6.08 -19.71 7.91
CA ASN A 26 4.99 -19.86 6.97
C ASN A 26 4.19 -18.55 6.77
N LYS A 27 4.90 -17.42 6.63
CA LYS A 27 4.32 -16.09 6.43
C LYS A 27 4.67 -15.55 5.06
N ARG A 28 3.66 -15.12 4.31
CA ARG A 28 3.84 -14.37 3.06
C ARG A 28 4.03 -12.87 3.36
N ARG A 29 4.76 -12.17 2.49
CA ARG A 29 4.92 -10.69 2.59
C ARG A 29 3.58 -10.01 2.30
N SER A 30 2.83 -9.66 3.34
CA SER A 30 1.51 -9.04 3.24
C SER A 30 1.48 -7.55 3.62
N LEU A 31 2.59 -7.01 4.13
CA LEU A 31 2.63 -5.66 4.71
C LEU A 31 2.31 -4.58 3.67
N ILE A 32 3.00 -4.60 2.52
CA ILE A 32 2.78 -3.64 1.42
C ILE A 32 1.33 -3.71 0.95
N ARG A 33 0.78 -4.92 0.77
CA ARG A 33 -0.64 -5.12 0.40
C ARG A 33 -1.58 -4.53 1.43
N THR A 34 -1.30 -4.73 2.72
CA THR A 34 -2.12 -4.21 3.82
C THR A 34 -2.09 -2.68 3.84
N ILE A 35 -0.91 -2.09 3.66
CA ILE A 35 -0.73 -0.64 3.57
C ILE A 35 -1.52 -0.09 2.37
N ARG A 36 -1.34 -0.66 1.18
CA ARG A 36 -2.05 -0.24 -0.04
C ARG A 36 -3.57 -0.37 0.09
N LYS A 37 -4.07 -1.46 0.66
CA LYS A 37 -5.51 -1.64 0.95
C LYS A 37 -6.05 -0.55 1.89
N ARG A 38 -5.29 -0.17 2.92
CA ARG A 38 -5.67 0.93 3.84
C ARG A 38 -5.63 2.29 3.15
N GLN A 39 -4.60 2.55 2.34
CA GLN A 39 -4.50 3.77 1.53
C GLN A 39 -5.68 3.89 0.55
N ALA A 40 -6.06 2.81 -0.12
CA ALA A 40 -7.21 2.77 -1.03
C ALA A 40 -8.54 3.00 -0.30
N ALA A 41 -8.72 2.42 0.89
CA ALA A 41 -9.90 2.65 1.72
C ALA A 41 -9.99 4.11 2.19
N PHE A 42 -8.85 4.70 2.58
CA PHE A 42 -8.75 6.11 2.96
C PHE A 42 -9.10 7.03 1.77
N LEU A 43 -8.49 6.79 0.61
CA LEU A 43 -8.77 7.53 -0.62
C LEU A 43 -10.27 7.50 -0.97
N GLY A 44 -10.88 6.32 -0.93
CA GLY A 44 -12.30 6.17 -1.21
C GLY A 44 -13.23 6.83 -0.20
N ARG A 45 -12.80 6.98 1.06
CA ARG A 45 -13.55 7.77 2.06
C ARG A 45 -13.39 9.26 1.82
N VAL A 46 -12.18 9.71 1.47
CA VAL A 46 -11.89 11.12 1.24
C VAL A 46 -12.61 11.66 0.01
N VAL A 47 -12.49 10.98 -1.13
CA VAL A 47 -13.07 11.43 -2.40
C VAL A 47 -14.59 11.45 -2.35
N ARG A 48 -15.23 10.43 -1.76
CA ARG A 48 -16.70 10.39 -1.61
C ARG A 48 -17.22 11.27 -0.49
N GLY A 49 -16.38 11.56 0.50
CA GLY A 49 -16.73 12.41 1.64
C GLY A 49 -16.64 13.91 1.36
N GLY A 50 -16.09 14.35 0.22
CA GLY A 50 -16.06 15.76 -0.23
C GLY A 50 -15.23 16.73 0.61
N ARG A 51 -14.63 16.30 1.73
CA ARG A 51 -13.99 17.20 2.71
C ARG A 51 -12.47 17.37 2.53
N LEU A 52 -11.83 16.59 1.64
CA LEU A 52 -10.37 16.49 1.55
C LEU A 52 -9.85 16.25 0.11
N GLU A 53 -10.62 16.61 -0.90
CA GLU A 53 -10.28 16.46 -2.32
C GLU A 53 -9.01 17.23 -2.73
N HIS A 54 -8.75 18.39 -2.12
CA HIS A 54 -7.50 19.14 -2.29
C HIS A 54 -6.28 18.35 -1.77
N LEU A 55 -6.39 17.72 -0.60
CA LEU A 55 -5.30 16.93 0.00
C LEU A 55 -4.91 15.71 -0.85
N VAL A 56 -5.91 15.10 -1.52
CA VAL A 56 -5.70 14.00 -2.46
C VAL A 56 -5.10 14.49 -3.78
N THR A 57 -5.63 15.57 -4.35
CA THR A 57 -5.18 16.13 -5.64
C THR A 57 -3.75 16.68 -5.55
N THR A 58 -3.40 17.35 -4.46
CA THR A 58 -2.07 17.96 -4.30
C THR A 58 -1.00 16.94 -3.88
N GLY A 59 -1.40 15.76 -3.37
CA GLY A 59 -0.47 14.73 -2.87
C GLY A 59 0.46 15.24 -1.76
N LYS A 60 0.05 16.29 -1.06
CA LYS A 60 0.75 16.91 0.06
C LYS A 60 -0.10 16.68 1.30
N PHE A 61 0.21 15.61 2.05
CA PHE A 61 0.01 15.70 3.50
C PHE A 61 0.83 16.91 3.96
N GLU A 62 0.22 17.84 4.70
CA GLU A 62 0.92 19.04 5.19
C GLU A 62 2.25 18.64 5.84
N GLY A 63 3.35 19.08 5.25
CA GLY A 63 4.70 18.69 5.65
C GLY A 63 5.76 19.10 4.64
N LYS A 64 6.86 19.68 5.13
CA LYS A 64 8.04 19.98 4.32
C LYS A 64 8.65 18.65 3.86
N ARG A 65 8.78 18.45 2.54
CA ARG A 65 9.46 17.26 2.01
C ARG A 65 10.94 17.35 2.37
N SER A 66 11.49 16.32 3.00
CA SER A 66 12.92 16.22 3.28
C SER A 66 13.71 16.15 1.97
N GLY A 67 14.86 16.82 1.89
CA GLY A 67 15.79 16.64 0.77
C GLY A 67 16.34 15.21 0.73
N GLY A 68 16.47 14.62 -0.47
CA GLY A 68 16.91 13.24 -0.69
C GLY A 68 16.03 12.47 -1.68
N ARG A 69 16.06 11.12 -1.62
CA ARG A 69 15.18 10.27 -2.45
C ARG A 69 13.72 10.55 -2.11
N GLN A 70 12.98 11.09 -3.07
CA GLN A 70 11.55 11.36 -2.88
C GLN A 70 10.81 10.04 -2.66
N GLY A 71 10.03 9.98 -1.58
CA GLY A 71 9.11 8.87 -1.34
C GLY A 71 8.01 8.85 -2.41
N GLU A 72 7.53 7.65 -2.73
CA GLU A 72 6.38 7.45 -3.63
C GLU A 72 5.14 8.16 -3.06
N LYS A 73 4.45 8.95 -3.88
CA LYS A 73 3.19 9.58 -3.45
C LYS A 73 2.14 8.48 -3.31
N MET A 74 1.28 8.58 -2.30
CA MET A 74 0.23 7.59 -2.05
C MET A 74 -0.63 7.31 -3.29
N VAL A 75 -1.04 8.38 -4.01
CA VAL A 75 -1.89 8.24 -5.20
C VAL A 75 -1.11 7.61 -6.37
N ASP A 76 0.14 8.03 -6.59
CA ASP A 76 1.02 7.48 -7.63
C ASP A 76 1.32 5.99 -7.37
N GLY A 77 1.50 5.60 -6.11
CA GLY A 77 1.72 4.21 -5.72
C GLY A 77 0.47 3.34 -5.74
N LEU A 78 -0.71 3.93 -5.51
CA LEU A 78 -1.98 3.25 -5.74
C LEU A 78 -2.24 3.06 -7.24
N ALA A 79 -1.92 4.04 -8.07
CA ALA A 79 -2.00 3.93 -9.53
C ALA A 79 -1.16 2.77 -10.03
N THR A 80 0.13 2.75 -9.67
CA THR A 80 1.05 1.66 -10.03
C THR A 80 0.55 0.28 -9.56
N TRP A 81 -0.19 0.22 -8.45
CA TRP A 81 -0.71 -1.04 -7.91
C TRP A 81 -2.02 -1.51 -8.54
N LEU A 82 -2.95 -0.60 -8.85
CA LEU A 82 -4.26 -0.92 -9.41
C LEU A 82 -4.21 -1.13 -10.93
N GLY A 83 -3.20 -0.53 -11.60
CA GLY A 83 -2.94 -0.64 -13.04
C GLY A 83 -2.43 0.70 -13.60
N PRO A 84 -1.59 0.70 -14.64
CA PRO A 84 -1.02 1.92 -15.22
C PRO A 84 -2.12 2.78 -15.88
N GLY A 85 -2.76 3.63 -15.10
CA GLY A 85 -3.76 4.61 -15.53
C GLY A 85 -3.42 6.00 -14.99
N LYS A 86 -4.01 7.04 -15.60
CA LYS A 86 -3.82 8.40 -15.10
C LYS A 86 -4.49 8.54 -13.73
N VAL A 87 -3.95 9.41 -12.88
CA VAL A 87 -4.52 9.71 -11.55
C VAL A 87 -5.99 10.15 -11.64
N SER A 88 -6.36 10.87 -12.71
CA SER A 88 -7.74 11.27 -13.00
C SER A 88 -8.70 10.08 -13.07
N ASP A 89 -8.27 8.99 -13.71
CA ASP A 89 -9.10 7.84 -14.01
C ASP A 89 -9.38 7.05 -12.72
N ILE A 90 -8.38 7.00 -11.83
CA ILE A 90 -8.52 6.44 -10.49
C ILE A 90 -9.49 7.26 -9.66
N LEU A 91 -9.39 8.60 -9.70
CA LEU A 91 -10.33 9.46 -8.98
C LEU A 91 -11.77 9.29 -9.50
N ALA A 92 -11.96 9.09 -10.80
CA ALA A 92 -13.26 8.75 -11.38
C ALA A 92 -13.75 7.37 -10.89
N ALA A 93 -12.89 6.35 -10.95
CA ALA A 93 -13.22 4.99 -10.50
C ALA A 93 -13.54 4.92 -8.99
N VAL A 94 -12.95 5.78 -8.17
CA VAL A 94 -13.23 5.85 -6.72
C VAL A 94 -14.65 6.35 -6.42
N LYS A 95 -15.23 7.18 -7.29
CA LYS A 95 -16.60 7.68 -7.13
C LYS A 95 -17.61 6.54 -7.22
N ASP A 96 -17.39 5.62 -8.16
CA ASP A 96 -18.16 4.39 -8.25
C ASP A 96 -17.76 3.41 -7.15
N ARG A 97 -18.72 2.97 -6.34
CA ARG A 97 -18.45 2.14 -5.16
C ARG A 97 -18.14 0.71 -5.53
N ASP A 98 -18.79 0.19 -6.56
CA ASP A 98 -18.71 -1.22 -6.93
C ASP A 98 -17.48 -1.45 -7.81
N LEU A 99 -17.23 -0.57 -8.78
CA LEU A 99 -15.97 -0.58 -9.54
C LEU A 99 -14.75 -0.46 -8.61
N TRP A 100 -14.80 0.44 -7.61
CA TRP A 100 -13.69 0.60 -6.66
C TRP A 100 -13.43 -0.66 -5.82
N ARG A 101 -14.49 -1.35 -5.39
CA ARG A 101 -14.37 -2.59 -4.62
C ARG A 101 -13.76 -3.71 -5.47
N ASP A 102 -14.22 -3.83 -6.71
CA ASP A 102 -13.75 -4.86 -7.63
C ASP A 102 -12.28 -4.65 -8.01
N MET A 103 -11.87 -3.41 -8.30
CA MET A 103 -10.47 -3.08 -8.55
C MET A 103 -9.55 -3.44 -7.37
N ILE A 104 -9.95 -3.09 -6.13
CA ILE A 104 -9.17 -3.45 -4.92
C ILE A 104 -9.12 -4.97 -4.73
N ALA A 105 -10.24 -5.66 -4.94
CA ALA A 105 -10.32 -7.11 -4.81
C ALA A 105 -9.40 -7.79 -5.83
N ASN A 106 -9.41 -7.34 -7.08
CA ASN A 106 -8.54 -7.84 -8.14
C ASN A 106 -7.06 -7.56 -7.85
N ALA A 107 -6.71 -6.33 -7.46
CA ALA A 107 -5.33 -5.97 -7.10
C ALA A 107 -4.81 -6.73 -5.85
N CYS A 108 -5.70 -7.15 -4.95
CA CYS A 108 -5.35 -8.02 -3.82
C CYS A 108 -5.11 -9.49 -4.22
N LYS A 109 -5.71 -9.93 -5.33
CA LYS A 109 -5.61 -11.29 -5.88
C LYS A 109 -4.37 -11.49 -6.75
N GLN A 110 -3.91 -10.48 -7.51
CA GLN A 110 -2.78 -10.59 -8.45
C GLN A 110 -1.38 -10.87 -7.85
N GLY A 111 -1.27 -11.07 -6.53
CA GLY A 111 0.00 -11.34 -5.84
C GLY A 111 0.16 -12.78 -5.36
N THR A 112 -0.23 -13.76 -6.18
CA THR A 112 -0.02 -15.20 -5.93
C THR A 112 1.25 -15.71 -6.57
#